data_AF-A0A844FRW4-F1
#
_entry.id   AF-A0A844FRW4-F1
#
_cell.length_a   1.000
_cell.length_b   1.000
_cell.length_c   1.000
_cell.angle_alpha   90.00
_cell.angle_beta   90.00
_cell.angle_gamma   90.00
#
_symmetry.space_group_name_H-M   'P 1'
#
loop_
_entity.id
_entity.type
_entity.pdbx_description
1 polymer ?
#
loop_
_entity_poly.entity_id
_entity_poly.type
_entity_poly.pdbx_seq_one_letter_code
_entity_poly.pdbx_strand_id
1 'polypeptide(L)'
;MEYIKGIETDAIIEEGYEIEPTCIRANVSADKMLQIIYHFLEMNGEENYDFALNVSLEHYHLSGMYKAMLQAMFEHMEEVLVNDGMSTFSITAANGDILTKDVYNEMHVTSAKIVKRYKKIFEKEQIKRNNDLIFLKDQNLPITSKRYVMEDGTDIYAVVGALKMLGMK
;
A
#
# COMPACT_ATOMS: atom_id res chain seq x y z
N MET A 1 1.38 11.70 -12.17
CA MET A 1 1.57 10.48 -11.39
C MET A 1 1.02 9.32 -12.21
N GLU A 2 1.66 8.15 -12.21
CA GLU A 2 1.09 6.96 -12.84
C GLU A 2 0.10 6.29 -11.88
N TYR A 3 -1.15 6.10 -12.32
CA TYR A 3 -2.16 5.39 -11.54
C TYR A 3 -1.94 3.89 -11.54
N ILE A 4 -2.36 3.22 -10.47
CA ILE A 4 -2.47 1.76 -10.42
C ILE A 4 -3.40 1.30 -11.55
N LYS A 5 -3.05 0.19 -12.23
CA LYS A 5 -3.75 -0.23 -13.46
C LYS A 5 -5.25 -0.55 -13.25
N GLY A 6 -5.66 -0.83 -12.02
CA GLY A 6 -7.05 -1.06 -11.60
C GLY A 6 -7.89 0.21 -11.40
N ILE A 7 -7.36 1.40 -11.66
CA ILE A 7 -8.09 2.67 -11.56
C ILE A 7 -8.20 3.33 -12.93
N GLU A 8 -9.43 3.71 -13.31
CA GLU A 8 -9.74 4.48 -14.50
C GLU A 8 -10.33 5.83 -14.09
N THR A 9 -9.63 6.91 -14.43
CA THR A 9 -10.06 8.29 -14.17
C THR A 9 -9.34 9.25 -15.11
N ASP A 10 -10.01 10.36 -15.43
CA ASP A 10 -9.40 11.52 -16.13
C ASP A 10 -8.79 12.53 -15.16
N ALA A 11 -8.94 12.30 -13.84
CA ALA A 11 -8.36 13.15 -12.83
C ALA A 11 -6.83 13.16 -12.95
N ILE A 12 -6.23 14.33 -12.74
CA ILE A 12 -4.78 14.48 -12.67
C ILE A 12 -4.47 14.93 -11.25
N ILE A 13 -3.90 14.03 -10.46
CA ILE A 13 -3.37 14.37 -9.13
C ILE A 13 -1.84 14.36 -9.13
N GLU A 14 -1.29 15.19 -8.26
CA GLU A 14 0.15 15.26 -8.03
C GLU A 14 0.60 14.18 -7.07
N GLU A 15 1.81 13.67 -7.30
CA GLU A 15 2.53 12.87 -6.33
C GLU A 15 3.05 13.78 -5.21
N GLY A 16 2.91 13.34 -3.95
CA GLY A 16 3.31 14.13 -2.80
C GLY A 16 2.89 13.45 -1.49
N TYR A 17 3.32 14.03 -0.37
CA TYR A 17 2.83 13.61 0.95
C TYR A 17 2.52 14.80 1.86
N GLU A 18 1.54 14.61 2.74
CA GLU A 18 1.24 15.53 3.84
C GLU A 18 1.49 14.85 5.19
N ILE A 19 1.73 15.66 6.23
CA ILE A 19 1.97 15.15 7.59
C ILE A 19 0.88 15.67 8.51
N GLU A 20 0.10 14.73 9.02
CA GLU A 20 -0.87 14.92 10.10
C GLU A 20 -0.25 14.52 11.47
N PRO A 21 -0.94 14.75 12.61
CA PRO A 21 -0.38 14.43 13.93
C PRO A 21 0.05 12.96 14.10
N THR A 22 -0.70 12.02 13.54
CA THR A 22 -0.50 10.56 13.70
C THR A 22 -0.39 9.81 12.38
N CYS A 23 -0.46 10.51 11.25
CA CYS A 23 -0.50 9.93 9.91
C CYS A 23 0.39 10.73 8.94
N ILE A 24 1.04 10.04 8.01
CA ILE A 24 1.49 10.63 6.76
C ILE A 24 0.62 10.04 5.67
N ARG A 25 -0.10 10.87 4.92
CA ARG A 25 -0.89 10.49 3.74
C ARG A 25 -0.10 10.88 2.50
N ALA A 26 -0.10 10.04 1.48
CA ALA A 26 0.66 10.28 0.26
C ALA A 26 -0.06 9.77 -0.99
N ASN A 27 -0.01 10.56 -2.06
CA ASN A 27 -0.24 10.08 -3.42
C ASN A 27 1.08 9.51 -3.93
N VAL A 28 1.12 8.23 -4.27
CA VAL A 28 2.33 7.52 -4.67
C VAL A 28 2.12 6.89 -6.05
N SER A 29 3.03 7.16 -7.00
CA SER A 29 3.00 6.52 -8.32
C SER A 29 3.13 4.99 -8.17
N ALA A 30 2.41 4.24 -9.00
CA ALA A 30 2.33 2.78 -8.87
C ALA A 30 3.72 2.09 -8.87
N ASP A 31 4.63 2.58 -9.71
CA ASP A 31 6.02 2.12 -9.85
C ASP A 31 6.88 2.32 -8.59
N LYS A 32 6.49 3.23 -7.69
CA LYS A 32 7.24 3.53 -6.45
C LYS A 32 6.73 2.79 -5.22
N MET A 33 5.50 2.26 -5.25
CA MET A 33 4.86 1.67 -4.07
C MET A 33 5.67 0.53 -3.46
N LEU A 34 6.28 -0.33 -4.29
CA LEU A 34 7.11 -1.42 -3.80
C LEU A 34 8.31 -0.92 -2.98
N GLN A 35 8.97 0.14 -3.46
CA GLN A 35 10.10 0.73 -2.74
C GLN A 35 9.65 1.38 -1.42
N ILE A 36 8.50 2.05 -1.40
CA ILE A 36 7.90 2.59 -0.17
C ILE A 36 7.67 1.47 0.86
N ILE A 37 7.17 0.31 0.43
CA ILE A 37 6.99 -0.87 1.28
C ILE A 37 8.33 -1.32 1.84
N TYR A 38 9.36 -1.48 1.01
CA TYR A 38 10.68 -1.92 1.47
C TYR A 38 11.33 -0.95 2.44
N HIS A 39 11.26 0.36 2.20
CA HIS A 39 11.77 1.35 3.15
C HIS A 39 11.04 1.29 4.49
N PHE A 40 9.74 1.01 4.50
CA PHE A 40 8.99 0.80 5.73
C PHE A 40 9.49 -0.42 6.51
N LEU A 41 9.71 -1.55 5.82
CA LEU A 41 10.27 -2.76 6.44
C LEU A 41 11.69 -2.51 6.97
N GLU A 42 12.54 -1.82 6.22
CA GLU A 42 13.89 -1.44 6.67
C GLU A 42 13.87 -0.59 7.94
N MET A 43 12.96 0.38 8.03
CA MET A 43 12.87 1.27 9.18
C MET A 43 12.32 0.59 10.43
N ASN A 44 11.63 -0.54 10.29
CA ASN A 44 11.00 -1.26 11.40
C ASN A 44 11.72 -2.55 11.81
N GLY A 45 12.74 -2.98 11.06
CA GLY A 45 13.62 -4.09 11.42
C GLY A 45 13.09 -5.47 11.02
N GLU A 46 13.61 -6.51 11.68
CA GLU A 46 13.36 -7.92 11.33
C GLU A 46 12.26 -8.58 12.19
N GLU A 47 11.58 -7.80 13.05
CA GLU A 47 10.57 -8.31 13.98
C GLU A 47 9.29 -8.77 13.26
N ASN A 48 8.39 -9.46 13.99
CA ASN A 48 7.15 -9.99 13.43
C ASN A 48 6.24 -8.88 12.89
N TYR A 49 5.78 -9.07 11.66
CA TYR A 49 4.79 -8.22 11.00
C TYR A 49 3.47 -8.97 10.83
N ASP A 50 2.39 -8.21 10.84
CA ASP A 50 1.08 -8.68 10.42
C ASP A 50 0.72 -8.05 9.08
N PHE A 51 0.12 -8.84 8.20
CA PHE A 51 -0.39 -8.42 6.90
C PHE A 51 -1.90 -8.61 6.87
N ALA A 52 -2.63 -7.52 6.66
CA ALA A 52 -4.07 -7.54 6.45
C ALA A 52 -4.39 -7.16 5.01
N LEU A 53 -5.24 -7.94 4.35
CA LEU A 53 -5.66 -7.72 2.97
C LEU A 53 -7.18 -7.64 2.93
N ASN A 54 -7.72 -6.58 2.33
CA ASN A 54 -9.15 -6.41 2.10
C ASN A 54 -9.42 -6.55 0.61
N VAL A 55 -10.37 -7.39 0.25
CA VAL A 55 -10.84 -7.57 -1.13
C VAL A 55 -12.35 -7.46 -1.13
N SER A 56 -12.89 -6.37 -1.70
CA SER A 56 -14.33 -6.07 -1.61
C SER A 56 -14.84 -6.04 -0.15
N LEU A 57 -15.67 -7.00 0.27
CA LEU A 57 -16.23 -7.11 1.62
C LEU A 57 -15.49 -8.12 2.50
N GLU A 58 -14.47 -8.79 1.95
CA GLU A 58 -13.71 -9.82 2.65
C GLU A 58 -12.45 -9.24 3.27
N HIS A 59 -12.18 -9.67 4.50
CA HIS A 59 -11.05 -9.23 5.30
C HIS A 59 -10.20 -10.44 5.64
N TYR A 60 -8.93 -10.38 5.27
CA TYR A 60 -7.97 -11.44 5.44
C TYR A 60 -6.82 -11.00 6.33
N HIS A 61 -6.31 -11.91 7.15
CA HIS A 61 -5.21 -11.63 8.07
C HIS A 61 -4.16 -12.74 8.08
N LEU A 62 -2.90 -12.34 7.99
CA LEU A 62 -1.74 -13.22 8.11
C LEU A 62 -0.75 -12.62 9.12
N SER A 63 -0.56 -13.31 10.24
CA SER A 63 0.24 -12.81 11.36
C SER A 63 1.60 -13.47 11.49
N GLY A 64 2.55 -12.77 12.10
CA GLY A 64 3.85 -13.36 12.49
C GLY A 64 4.79 -13.57 11.32
N MET A 65 4.71 -12.73 10.29
CA MET A 65 5.60 -12.78 9.14
C MET A 65 6.91 -12.07 9.46
N TYR A 66 8.04 -12.72 9.21
CA TYR A 66 9.34 -12.05 9.22
C TYR A 66 9.50 -11.17 7.98
N LYS A 67 10.33 -10.13 8.06
CA LYS A 67 10.58 -9.20 6.95
C LYS A 67 10.94 -9.90 5.64
N ALA A 68 11.82 -10.91 5.66
CA ALA A 68 12.20 -11.65 4.46
C ALA A 68 11.01 -12.37 3.79
N MET A 69 10.05 -12.85 4.58
CA MET A 69 8.83 -13.50 4.06
C MET A 69 7.90 -12.48 3.39
N LEU A 70 7.75 -11.30 4.01
CA LEU A 70 7.03 -10.18 3.40
C LEU A 70 7.68 -9.71 2.09
N GLN A 71 9.02 -9.58 2.08
CA GLN A 71 9.75 -9.19 0.88
C GLN A 71 9.54 -10.19 -0.25
N ALA A 72 9.73 -11.49 0.01
CA ALA A 72 9.49 -12.55 -0.97
C ALA A 72 8.03 -12.59 -1.46
N MET A 73 7.06 -12.35 -0.56
CA MET A 73 5.65 -12.24 -0.94
C MET A 73 5.44 -11.09 -1.94
N PHE A 74 5.98 -9.90 -1.66
CA PHE A 74 5.86 -8.78 -2.58
C PHE A 74 6.63 -9.04 -3.88
N GLU A 75 7.85 -9.56 -3.87
CA GLU A 75 8.60 -9.89 -5.09
C GLU A 75 7.86 -10.84 -6.06
N HIS A 76 6.95 -11.67 -5.55
CA HIS A 76 6.18 -12.60 -6.36
C HIS A 76 4.76 -12.13 -6.68
N MET A 77 4.24 -11.15 -5.94
CA MET A 77 2.83 -10.75 -6.01
C MET A 77 2.64 -9.24 -6.15
N GLU A 78 3.72 -8.44 -6.30
CA GLU A 78 3.62 -6.98 -6.28
C GLU A 78 2.72 -6.49 -7.39
N GLU A 79 2.80 -7.09 -8.57
CA GLU A 79 2.08 -6.58 -9.71
C GLU A 79 0.58 -6.58 -9.45
N VAL A 80 0.05 -7.64 -8.84
CA VAL A 80 -1.36 -7.73 -8.45
C VAL A 80 -1.65 -6.86 -7.22
N LEU A 81 -0.85 -6.97 -6.15
CA LEU A 81 -1.10 -6.27 -4.88
C LEU A 81 -1.09 -4.74 -5.03
N VAL A 82 -0.20 -4.23 -5.89
CA VAL A 82 -0.11 -2.79 -6.18
C VAL A 82 -1.21 -2.37 -7.14
N ASN A 83 -1.39 -3.10 -8.24
CA ASN A 83 -2.24 -2.60 -9.33
C ASN A 83 -3.73 -2.85 -9.16
N ASP A 84 -4.14 -3.76 -8.28
CA ASP A 84 -5.55 -4.06 -8.10
C ASP A 84 -6.31 -2.87 -7.49
N GLY A 85 -7.37 -2.45 -8.16
CA GLY A 85 -8.20 -1.31 -7.74
C GLY A 85 -9.22 -1.67 -6.67
N MET A 86 -9.51 -2.97 -6.50
CA MET A 86 -10.57 -3.49 -5.62
C MET A 86 -10.07 -3.97 -4.26
N SER A 87 -8.76 -3.88 -4.04
CA SER A 87 -8.11 -4.31 -2.80
C SER A 87 -7.23 -3.25 -2.17
N THR A 88 -7.16 -3.35 -0.85
CA THR A 88 -6.31 -2.54 0.01
C THR A 88 -5.58 -3.48 0.95
N PHE A 89 -4.39 -3.09 1.40
CA PHE A 89 -3.67 -3.89 2.38
C PHE A 89 -2.94 -3.02 3.38
N SER A 90 -2.63 -3.59 4.53
CA SER A 90 -1.80 -2.96 5.53
C SER A 90 -0.75 -3.92 6.08
N ILE A 91 0.43 -3.37 6.36
CA ILE A 91 1.53 -4.05 7.04
C ILE A 91 1.69 -3.39 8.41
N THR A 92 1.47 -4.15 9.47
CA THR A 92 1.64 -3.71 10.85
C THR A 92 2.98 -4.22 11.37
N ALA A 93 3.86 -3.33 11.78
CA ALA A 93 5.11 -3.69 12.44
C ALA A 93 4.87 -4.05 13.91
N ALA A 94 5.78 -4.83 14.51
CA ALA A 94 5.72 -5.22 15.93
C ALA A 94 5.60 -4.03 16.91
N ASN A 95 6.10 -2.85 16.53
CA ASN A 95 6.00 -1.64 17.32
C ASN A 95 4.64 -0.92 17.24
N GLY A 96 3.70 -1.46 16.46
CA GLY A 96 2.34 -0.96 16.25
C GLY A 96 2.20 0.07 15.12
N ASP A 97 3.28 0.45 14.44
CA ASP A 97 3.22 1.35 13.29
C ASP A 97 2.72 0.60 12.05
N ILE A 98 1.94 1.26 11.21
CA ILE A 98 1.21 0.62 10.10
C ILE A 98 1.50 1.36 8.80
N LEU A 99 1.90 0.63 7.77
CA LEU A 99 1.88 1.09 6.37
C LEU A 99 0.61 0.54 5.70
N THR A 100 -0.16 1.40 5.06
CA THR A 100 -1.36 1.01 4.31
C THR A 100 -1.22 1.42 2.85
N LYS A 101 -1.56 0.52 1.93
CA LYS A 101 -1.92 0.86 0.54
C LYS A 101 -3.45 0.87 0.48
N ASP A 102 -4.02 2.03 0.17
CA ASP A 102 -5.45 2.19 -0.08
C ASP A 102 -5.71 2.14 -1.60
N VAL A 103 -6.94 2.42 -2.01
CA VAL A 103 -7.30 2.64 -3.41
C VAL A 103 -6.71 3.96 -3.94
N TYR A 104 -6.81 4.18 -5.25
CA TYR A 104 -6.49 5.47 -5.89
C TYR A 104 -5.07 6.00 -5.69
N ASN A 105 -4.08 5.11 -5.63
CA ASN A 105 -2.67 5.46 -5.43
C ASN A 105 -2.32 6.05 -4.06
N GLU A 106 -3.22 5.93 -3.08
CA GLU A 106 -3.00 6.48 -1.76
C GLU A 106 -2.23 5.48 -0.88
N MET A 107 -1.17 5.96 -0.22
CA MET A 107 -0.47 5.22 0.82
C MET A 107 -0.41 6.02 2.11
N HIS A 108 -0.46 5.32 3.24
CA HIS A 108 -0.46 5.93 4.55
C HIS A 108 0.57 5.27 5.45
N VAL A 109 1.21 6.08 6.30
CA VAL A 109 1.92 5.55 7.47
C VAL A 109 1.30 6.12 8.73
N THR A 110 0.76 5.27 9.58
CA THR A 110 0.27 5.67 10.90
C THR A 110 1.22 5.21 11.99
N SER A 111 1.40 6.06 13.02
CA SER A 111 2.24 5.76 14.17
C SER A 111 1.69 6.42 15.42
N ALA A 112 1.59 5.65 16.50
CA ALA A 112 1.23 6.17 17.82
C ALA A 112 2.38 6.93 18.50
N LYS A 113 3.59 6.89 17.93
CA LYS A 113 4.81 7.50 18.50
C LYS A 113 5.21 8.77 17.76
N ILE A 114 6.02 8.64 16.70
CA ILE A 114 6.61 9.77 15.98
C ILE A 114 6.46 9.52 14.48
N VAL A 115 5.29 9.83 13.94
CA VAL A 115 4.99 9.61 12.51
C VAL A 115 5.95 10.35 11.58
N LYS A 116 6.44 11.53 12.00
CA LYS A 116 7.41 12.36 11.25
C LYS A 116 8.68 11.63 10.85
N ARG A 117 9.07 10.55 11.54
CA ARG A 117 10.26 9.76 11.16
C ARG A 117 10.10 9.14 9.77
N TYR A 118 8.87 8.77 9.41
CA TYR A 118 8.55 8.06 8.17
C TYR A 118 8.53 8.94 6.92
N LYS A 119 8.62 10.27 7.06
CA LYS A 119 8.76 11.17 5.90
C LYS A 119 9.96 10.78 5.01
N LYS A 120 11.01 10.21 5.61
CA LYS A 120 12.21 9.73 4.91
C LYS A 120 11.92 8.63 3.88
N ILE A 121 10.86 7.83 4.08
CA ILE A 121 10.46 6.79 3.13
C ILE A 121 10.06 7.44 1.79
N PHE A 122 9.23 8.48 1.87
CA PHE A 122 8.76 9.23 0.70
C PHE A 122 9.88 10.10 0.08
N GLU A 123 10.70 10.76 0.93
CA GLU A 123 11.82 11.59 0.48
C GLU A 123 12.87 10.79 -0.31
N LYS A 124 13.13 9.52 0.05
CA LYS A 124 14.04 8.62 -0.71
C LYS A 124 13.55 8.37 -2.15
N GLU A 125 12.23 8.27 -2.34
CA GLU A 125 11.57 8.07 -3.64
C GLU A 125 11.26 9.39 -4.36
N GLN A 126 11.91 10.49 -3.93
CA GLN A 126 11.78 11.83 -4.49
C GLN A 126 10.36 12.41 -4.43
N ILE A 127 9.51 11.86 -3.55
CA ILE A 127 8.16 12.36 -3.28
C ILE A 127 8.29 13.52 -2.30
N LYS A 128 7.80 14.70 -2.69
CA LYS A 128 7.96 15.92 -1.90
C LYS A 128 6.79 16.14 -0.97
N ARG A 129 7.04 16.84 0.15
CA ARG A 129 5.98 17.31 1.02
C ARG A 129 5.12 18.34 0.30
N ASN A 130 3.81 18.18 0.35
CA ASN A 130 2.81 19.16 -0.06
C ASN A 130 1.68 19.13 0.98
N ASN A 131 1.40 20.26 1.64
CA ASN A 131 0.33 20.33 2.66
C ASN A 131 -1.04 20.66 2.05
N ASP A 132 -1.10 20.98 0.76
CA ASP A 132 -2.32 21.26 0.00
C ASP A 132 -2.54 20.13 -1.03
N LEU A 133 -2.19 18.90 -0.66
CA LEU A 133 -2.25 17.75 -1.55
C LEU A 133 -3.70 17.33 -1.78
N ILE A 134 -4.06 17.10 -3.04
CA ILE A 134 -5.40 16.66 -3.43
C ILE A 134 -5.39 15.13 -3.52
N PHE A 135 -6.23 14.47 -2.72
CA PHE A 135 -6.45 13.03 -2.79
C PHE A 135 -7.71 12.72 -3.56
N LEU A 136 -7.65 11.73 -4.45
CA LEU A 136 -8.78 11.31 -5.27
C LEU A 136 -9.99 10.88 -4.45
N LYS A 137 -9.76 10.18 -3.33
CA LYS A 137 -10.81 9.71 -2.41
C LYS A 137 -11.66 10.84 -1.83
N ASP A 138 -11.08 12.03 -1.72
CA ASP A 138 -11.70 13.22 -1.16
C ASP A 138 -12.41 14.07 -2.23
N GLN A 139 -12.34 13.66 -3.51
CA GLN A 139 -12.98 14.35 -4.63
C GLN A 139 -14.29 13.69 -5.04
N ASN A 140 -15.26 14.51 -5.45
CA ASN A 140 -16.49 14.03 -6.08
C ASN A 140 -16.31 13.91 -7.61
N LEU A 141 -15.40 13.04 -8.03
CA LEU A 141 -15.08 12.81 -9.44
C LEU A 141 -15.54 11.41 -9.88
N PRO A 142 -15.87 11.22 -11.18
CA PRO A 142 -16.10 9.88 -11.72
C PRO A 142 -14.78 9.10 -11.70
N ILE A 143 -14.75 8.04 -10.90
CA ILE A 143 -13.61 7.13 -10.78
C ILE A 143 -14.18 5.71 -10.88
N THR A 144 -13.61 4.91 -11.77
CA THR A 144 -13.94 3.48 -11.86
C THR A 144 -12.80 2.69 -11.25
N SER A 145 -13.12 1.88 -10.25
CA SER A 145 -12.23 0.86 -9.72
C SER A 145 -12.58 -0.50 -10.33
N LYS A 146 -11.55 -1.20 -10.80
CA LYS A 146 -11.67 -2.53 -11.39
C LYS A 146 -10.62 -3.47 -10.84
N ARG A 147 -10.93 -4.76 -10.92
CA ARG A 147 -9.98 -5.83 -10.65
C ARG A 147 -8.85 -5.79 -11.68
N TYR A 148 -7.62 -5.90 -11.22
CA TYR A 148 -6.48 -6.11 -12.09
C TYR A 148 -6.28 -7.61 -12.35
N VAL A 149 -6.03 -7.97 -13.60
CA VAL A 149 -5.77 -9.35 -14.04
C VAL A 149 -4.54 -9.33 -14.92
N MET A 150 -3.53 -10.14 -14.57
CA MET A 150 -2.31 -10.32 -15.35
C MET A 150 -2.59 -11.08 -16.65
N GLU A 151 -1.64 -11.07 -17.59
CA GLU A 151 -1.78 -11.75 -18.88
C GLU A 151 -1.98 -13.27 -18.73
N ASP A 152 -1.42 -13.88 -17.69
CA ASP A 152 -1.57 -15.30 -17.37
C ASP A 152 -2.88 -15.64 -16.62
N GLY A 153 -3.72 -14.65 -16.35
CA GLY A 153 -4.97 -14.79 -15.62
C GLY A 153 -4.85 -14.64 -14.09
N THR A 154 -3.65 -14.41 -13.56
CA THR A 154 -3.45 -14.19 -12.12
C THR A 154 -4.11 -12.88 -11.69
N ASP A 155 -4.91 -12.95 -10.61
CA ASP A 155 -5.63 -11.82 -10.02
C ASP A 155 -5.55 -11.82 -8.49
N ILE A 156 -6.22 -10.87 -7.84
CA ILE A 156 -6.19 -10.73 -6.38
C ILE A 156 -6.76 -11.96 -5.64
N TYR A 157 -7.66 -12.73 -6.24
CA TYR A 157 -8.19 -13.94 -5.63
C TYR A 157 -7.20 -15.09 -5.70
N ALA A 158 -6.38 -15.15 -6.75
CA ALA A 158 -5.24 -16.06 -6.82
C ALA A 158 -4.20 -15.75 -5.72
N VAL A 159 -3.92 -14.46 -5.49
CA VAL A 159 -3.06 -14.00 -4.37
C VAL A 159 -3.64 -14.45 -3.03
N VAL A 160 -4.93 -14.21 -2.76
CA VAL A 160 -5.59 -14.69 -1.54
C VAL A 160 -5.46 -16.21 -1.40
N GLY A 161 -5.64 -16.97 -2.48
CA GLY A 161 -5.47 -18.42 -2.48
C GLY A 161 -4.06 -18.84 -2.06
N ALA A 162 -3.03 -18.20 -2.62
CA ALA A 162 -1.64 -18.45 -2.25
C ALA A 162 -1.34 -18.09 -0.78
N LEU A 163 -1.85 -16.96 -0.30
CA LEU A 163 -1.65 -16.53 1.09
C LEU A 163 -2.39 -17.43 2.09
N LYS A 164 -3.54 -18.02 1.73
CA LYS A 164 -4.22 -19.04 2.55
C LYS A 164 -3.34 -20.27 2.76
N MET A 165 -2.51 -20.65 1.77
CA MET A 165 -1.53 -21.74 1.95
C MET A 165 -0.42 -21.39 2.95
N LEU A 166 -0.16 -20.10 3.17
CA LEU A 166 0.78 -19.58 4.17
C LEU A 166 0.13 -19.36 5.55
N GLY A 167 -1.16 -19.69 5.70
CA GLY A 167 -1.89 -19.58 6.97
C GLY A 167 -2.76 -18.34 7.10
N MET A 168 -3.00 -17.60 6.02
CA MET A 168 -3.94 -16.47 6.02
C MET A 168 -5.35 -16.98 6.32
N LYS A 169 -6.07 -16.25 7.17
CA LYS A 169 -7.46 -16.53 7.56
C LYS A 169 -8.39 -15.44 7.09
#